data_AF-A0A4D4MJG1-F1
#
_entry.id   AF-A0A4D4MJG1-F1
#
_cell.length_a   1.000
_cell.length_b   1.000
_cell.length_c   1.000
_cell.angle_alpha   90.00
_cell.angle_beta   90.00
_cell.angle_gamma   90.00
#
_symmetry.space_group_name_H-M   'P 1'
#
loop_
_entity.id
_entity.type
_entity.pdbx_description
1 polymer ?
#
loop_
_entity_poly.entity_id
_entity_poly.type
_entity_poly.pdbx_seq_one_letter_code
_entity_poly.pdbx_strand_id
1 'polypeptide(L)'
;MLVTRANATYASADSLDGIAREAARGAVERLDPAAGVMAQVVWVDAGPGRTGRLVLVVHHLVVDGVSWRILVPDLRLACEAVAAGREPVLDPVATSFRRWAGHLAEQATGVSRAGETEDWTRLLSRPEPRIGAAALEPARDTAEAMRHRSWTVPARHAVTLVGRTPALFHCGVHEVLLSTLAGAVTRWREDGSTGVLVDVEGHGRESVEGLDLSRTVGWFTRTHPLRFELGGVDLDDVQAGGPAAGVLLKAVKEQARAVPGDGLGYGLLRHLNPETGPVLAALPSAQIGFNYLGRFSASGDPELPPAAWQMTGDTAIGGSVGPDLPAQHVLEAGAVVVDTAEGPTITVMLSWADRILGDAAVERLGRAWLDLLGGLAAHTADPAAGGHTSSDFPLLDLGRTRSTHSKPNSATTSSSHPTACPDRSIPYVLEAMRSEERSDDPIPCRGRVAAVAVAGRPAVPCRLRRRGTRRLRGTAPGRSGRTAGRGQAASVVGGAPGPARGAAGRLPPAQVGRVGAGHRT
;
A
#
# COMPACT_ATOMS: atom_id res chain seq x y z
N MET A 1 7.39 -22.72 13.23
CA MET A 1 7.54 -23.47 11.95
C MET A 1 6.97 -22.58 10.85
N LEU A 2 7.71 -22.31 9.77
CA LEU A 2 7.33 -21.26 8.80
C LEU A 2 6.01 -21.57 8.06
N VAL A 3 5.79 -22.83 7.69
CA VAL A 3 4.58 -23.29 7.01
C VAL A 3 3.75 -24.16 7.94
N THR A 4 2.45 -23.92 7.99
CA THR A 4 1.45 -24.71 8.72
C THR A 4 0.31 -25.13 7.77
N ARG A 5 -0.48 -26.14 8.15
CA ARG A 5 -1.58 -26.67 7.33
C ARG A 5 -2.87 -26.70 8.13
N ALA A 6 -3.87 -25.96 7.68
CA ALA A 6 -5.25 -26.07 8.16
C ALA A 6 -6.00 -27.09 7.27
N ASN A 7 -6.68 -28.06 7.87
CA ASN A 7 -7.43 -29.07 7.11
C ASN A 7 -8.83 -28.55 6.79
N ALA A 8 -9.13 -28.37 5.51
CA ALA A 8 -10.42 -27.94 4.98
C ALA A 8 -11.00 -28.95 3.97
N THR A 9 -10.61 -30.23 4.06
CA THR A 9 -11.03 -31.29 3.12
C THR A 9 -12.55 -31.38 2.93
N TYR A 10 -13.31 -31.16 4.01
CA TYR A 10 -14.78 -31.22 4.03
C TYR A 10 -15.48 -29.85 3.93
N ALA A 11 -14.72 -28.76 3.75
CA ALA A 11 -15.25 -27.40 3.64
C ALA A 11 -15.87 -27.16 2.25
N SER A 12 -16.97 -26.40 2.15
CA SER A 12 -17.48 -25.87 0.87
C SER A 12 -16.46 -24.92 0.24
N ALA A 13 -16.55 -24.66 -1.07
CA ALA A 13 -15.63 -23.74 -1.75
C ALA A 13 -15.66 -22.33 -1.11
N ASP A 14 -16.86 -21.80 -0.92
CA ASP A 14 -17.19 -20.50 -0.32
C ASP A 14 -16.68 -20.39 1.14
N SER A 15 -16.67 -21.49 1.89
CA SER A 15 -16.14 -21.49 3.27
C SER A 15 -14.60 -21.48 3.35
N LEU A 16 -13.87 -21.76 2.25
CA LEU A 16 -12.40 -21.75 2.24
C LEU A 16 -11.83 -20.35 2.53
N ASP A 17 -12.50 -19.29 2.07
CA ASP A 17 -12.08 -17.91 2.31
C ASP A 17 -12.37 -17.47 3.75
N GLY A 18 -13.43 -18.01 4.36
CA GLY A 18 -13.67 -17.93 5.81
C GLY A 18 -12.52 -18.53 6.62
N ILE A 19 -12.14 -19.77 6.29
CA ILE A 19 -11.05 -20.49 6.96
C ILE A 19 -9.69 -19.81 6.71
N ALA A 20 -9.45 -19.26 5.51
CA ALA A 20 -8.24 -18.50 5.19
C ALA A 20 -8.15 -17.18 5.99
N ARG A 21 -9.26 -16.45 6.14
CA ARG A 21 -9.32 -15.22 6.95
C ARG A 21 -9.02 -15.48 8.43
N GLU A 22 -9.52 -16.59 8.98
CA GLU A 22 -9.24 -17.00 10.36
C GLU A 22 -7.80 -17.50 10.53
N ALA A 23 -7.30 -18.30 9.58
CA ALA A 23 -5.91 -18.72 9.52
C ALA A 23 -4.93 -17.53 9.43
N ALA A 24 -5.34 -16.42 8.80
CA ALA A 24 -4.58 -15.18 8.73
C ALA A 24 -4.50 -14.47 10.10
N ARG A 25 -5.61 -14.34 10.84
CA ARG A 25 -5.63 -13.75 12.20
C ARG A 25 -4.66 -14.47 13.12
N GLY A 26 -4.83 -15.79 13.28
CA GLY A 26 -3.92 -16.59 14.10
C GLY A 26 -2.48 -16.64 13.57
N ALA A 27 -2.23 -16.26 12.31
CA ALA A 27 -0.87 -16.09 11.78
C ALA A 27 -0.27 -14.72 12.09
N VAL A 28 -1.06 -13.64 12.13
CA VAL A 28 -0.64 -12.31 12.65
C VAL A 28 -0.19 -12.45 14.11
N GLU A 29 -0.96 -13.13 14.94
CA GLU A 29 -0.65 -13.40 16.36
C GLU A 29 0.64 -14.23 16.60
N ARG A 30 1.16 -14.90 15.56
CA ARG A 30 2.40 -15.68 15.62
C ARG A 30 3.59 -14.98 14.95
N LEU A 31 3.46 -13.70 14.63
CA LEU A 31 4.60 -12.85 14.31
C LEU A 31 5.24 -12.36 15.61
N ASP A 32 6.57 -12.41 15.65
CA ASP A 32 7.37 -11.92 16.76
C ASP A 32 8.63 -11.27 16.17
N PRO A 33 8.62 -9.95 15.90
CA PRO A 33 9.76 -9.28 15.31
C PRO A 33 11.00 -9.27 16.22
N ALA A 34 10.83 -9.33 17.55
CA ALA A 34 11.93 -9.37 18.50
C ALA A 34 12.65 -10.73 18.46
N ALA A 35 11.92 -11.83 18.28
CA ALA A 35 12.48 -13.15 18.00
C ALA A 35 12.79 -13.41 16.50
N GLY A 36 12.65 -12.40 15.63
CA GLY A 36 12.91 -12.51 14.19
C GLY A 36 11.88 -13.33 13.39
N VAL A 37 10.71 -13.62 13.96
CA VAL A 37 9.61 -14.35 13.30
C VAL A 37 8.80 -13.38 12.43
N MET A 38 9.41 -12.97 11.32
CA MET A 38 8.86 -11.93 10.42
C MET A 38 7.82 -12.44 9.42
N ALA A 39 7.62 -13.75 9.28
CA ALA A 39 6.72 -14.34 8.29
C ALA A 39 6.06 -15.63 8.79
N GLN A 40 4.81 -15.84 8.36
CA GLN A 40 3.98 -17.01 8.65
C GLN A 40 3.24 -17.44 7.37
N VAL A 41 3.21 -18.73 7.10
CA VAL A 41 2.49 -19.32 5.95
C VAL A 41 1.49 -20.35 6.44
N VAL A 42 0.24 -20.27 5.97
CA VAL A 42 -0.81 -21.26 6.27
C VAL A 42 -1.43 -21.77 4.98
N TRP A 43 -1.28 -23.05 4.70
CA TRP A 43 -2.00 -23.73 3.62
C TRP A 43 -3.33 -24.27 4.16
N VAL A 44 -4.44 -23.66 3.76
CA VAL A 44 -5.80 -24.18 3.93
C VAL A 44 -6.05 -25.23 2.85
N ASP A 45 -5.95 -26.50 3.23
CA ASP A 45 -5.97 -27.62 2.31
C ASP A 45 -7.40 -28.14 2.10
N ALA A 46 -7.95 -27.85 0.92
CA ALA A 46 -9.27 -28.29 0.49
C ALA A 46 -9.33 -29.79 0.12
N GLY A 47 -8.21 -30.51 0.14
CA GLY A 47 -8.11 -31.93 -0.15
C GLY A 47 -7.76 -32.26 -1.61
N PRO A 48 -7.62 -33.56 -1.94
CA PRO A 48 -7.16 -34.01 -3.26
C PRO A 48 -8.02 -33.49 -4.41
N GLY A 49 -7.39 -33.04 -5.50
CA GLY A 49 -8.07 -32.54 -6.70
C GLY A 49 -8.71 -31.15 -6.57
N ARG A 50 -8.76 -30.55 -5.37
CA ARG A 50 -9.36 -29.23 -5.12
C ARG A 50 -8.28 -28.16 -4.98
N THR A 51 -8.59 -26.94 -5.42
CA THR A 51 -7.76 -25.75 -5.15
C THR A 51 -8.06 -25.25 -3.74
N GLY A 52 -7.07 -25.26 -2.86
CA GLY A 52 -7.15 -24.71 -1.50
C GLY A 52 -6.83 -23.21 -1.47
N ARG A 53 -6.43 -22.72 -0.30
CA ARG A 53 -5.89 -21.36 -0.13
C ARG A 53 -4.51 -21.41 0.52
N LEU A 54 -3.64 -20.50 0.11
CA LEU A 54 -2.34 -20.24 0.73
C LEU A 54 -2.38 -18.82 1.30
N VAL A 55 -2.34 -18.73 2.62
CA VAL A 55 -2.25 -17.48 3.36
C VAL A 55 -0.78 -17.16 3.59
N LEU A 56 -0.36 -15.99 3.14
CA LEU A 56 0.97 -15.43 3.34
C LEU A 56 0.83 -14.21 4.25
N VAL A 57 1.43 -14.26 5.45
CA VAL A 57 1.42 -13.13 6.40
C VAL A 57 2.87 -12.74 6.65
N VAL A 58 3.21 -11.47 6.44
CA VAL A 58 4.57 -10.94 6.57
C VAL A 58 4.53 -9.61 7.32
N HIS A 59 5.36 -9.46 8.33
CA HIS A 59 5.44 -8.25 9.15
C HIS A 59 5.92 -7.07 8.29
N HIS A 60 5.24 -5.92 8.37
CA HIS A 60 5.40 -4.84 7.38
C HIS A 60 6.80 -4.20 7.40
N LEU A 61 7.57 -4.37 8.48
CA LEU A 61 9.00 -4.00 8.54
C LEU A 61 9.88 -4.60 7.43
N VAL A 62 9.46 -5.71 6.78
CA VAL A 62 10.24 -6.39 5.73
C VAL A 62 9.48 -6.60 4.42
N VAL A 63 8.36 -5.92 4.21
CA VAL A 63 7.54 -6.05 3.00
C VAL A 63 6.78 -4.76 2.70
N ASP A 64 6.50 -4.51 1.42
CA ASP A 64 5.64 -3.41 0.93
C ASP A 64 4.75 -3.89 -0.23
N GLY A 65 3.87 -3.01 -0.73
CA GLY A 65 2.98 -3.31 -1.85
C GLY A 65 3.69 -3.65 -3.18
N VAL A 66 4.98 -3.31 -3.32
CA VAL A 66 5.81 -3.70 -4.48
C VAL A 66 6.42 -5.09 -4.26
N SER A 67 6.85 -5.40 -3.04
CA SER A 67 7.42 -6.69 -2.64
C SER A 67 6.45 -7.84 -2.86
N TRP A 68 5.14 -7.64 -2.70
CA TRP A 68 4.15 -8.68 -3.05
C TRP A 68 4.12 -9.02 -4.55
N ARG A 69 4.42 -8.05 -5.43
CA ARG A 69 4.57 -8.25 -6.88
C ARG A 69 5.87 -9.01 -7.24
N ILE A 70 6.80 -9.15 -6.28
CA ILE A 70 8.00 -9.99 -6.38
C ILE A 70 7.73 -11.38 -5.76
N LEU A 71 7.29 -11.40 -4.50
CA LEU A 71 7.13 -12.61 -3.69
C LEU A 71 6.13 -13.63 -4.26
N VAL A 72 4.99 -13.19 -4.78
CA VAL A 72 3.94 -14.12 -5.26
C VAL A 72 4.35 -14.79 -6.58
N PRO A 73 4.85 -14.08 -7.62
CA PRO A 73 5.38 -14.72 -8.82
C PRO A 73 6.58 -15.65 -8.55
N ASP A 74 7.53 -15.24 -7.71
CA ASP A 74 8.67 -16.06 -7.32
C ASP A 74 8.25 -17.36 -6.64
N LEU A 75 7.34 -17.28 -5.66
CA LEU A 75 6.83 -18.44 -4.93
C LEU A 75 6.08 -19.41 -5.85
N ARG A 76 5.30 -18.89 -6.82
CA ARG A 76 4.70 -19.69 -7.87
C ARG A 76 5.75 -20.43 -8.69
N LEU A 77 6.74 -19.72 -9.24
CA LEU A 77 7.78 -20.30 -10.09
C LEU A 77 8.57 -21.39 -9.35
N ALA A 78 8.91 -21.17 -8.08
CA ALA A 78 9.57 -22.15 -7.24
C ALA A 78 8.70 -23.40 -6.98
N CYS A 79 7.41 -23.23 -6.68
CA CYS A 79 6.49 -24.35 -6.50
C CYS A 79 6.24 -25.14 -7.80
N GLU A 80 6.14 -24.47 -8.95
CA GLU A 80 5.97 -25.09 -10.27
C GLU A 80 7.23 -25.85 -10.70
N ALA A 81 8.43 -25.32 -10.40
CA ALA A 81 9.69 -26.03 -10.60
C ALA A 81 9.74 -27.33 -9.77
N VAL A 82 9.50 -27.23 -8.46
CA VAL A 82 9.50 -28.41 -7.55
C VAL A 82 8.44 -29.43 -7.94
N ALA A 83 7.23 -29.00 -8.32
CA ALA A 83 6.18 -29.91 -8.78
C ALA A 83 6.55 -30.65 -10.07
N ALA A 84 7.33 -30.02 -10.96
CA ALA A 84 7.90 -30.62 -12.15
C ALA A 84 9.21 -31.41 -11.90
N GLY A 85 9.64 -31.59 -10.65
CA GLY A 85 10.89 -32.27 -10.29
C GLY A 85 12.17 -31.51 -10.66
N ARG A 86 12.07 -30.21 -10.93
CA ARG A 86 13.19 -29.32 -11.27
C ARG A 86 13.64 -28.51 -10.04
N GLU A 87 14.89 -28.05 -10.07
CA GLU A 87 15.40 -27.09 -9.10
C GLU A 87 14.81 -25.68 -9.39
N PRO A 88 14.31 -24.95 -8.37
CA PRO A 88 13.93 -23.55 -8.51
C PRO A 88 15.11 -22.66 -8.90
N VAL A 89 14.93 -21.89 -9.98
CA VAL A 89 15.80 -20.77 -10.34
C VAL A 89 14.92 -19.53 -10.35
N LEU A 90 15.37 -18.48 -9.68
CA LEU A 90 14.68 -17.18 -9.55
C LEU A 90 15.61 -16.07 -10.03
N ASP A 91 15.03 -14.94 -10.45
CA ASP A 91 15.80 -13.79 -10.92
C ASP A 91 16.66 -13.18 -9.79
N PRO A 92 17.91 -12.79 -10.08
CA PRO A 92 18.85 -12.31 -9.08
C PRO A 92 18.41 -11.01 -8.42
N VAL A 93 18.85 -10.78 -7.18
CA VAL A 93 18.62 -9.55 -6.43
C VAL A 93 19.90 -8.70 -6.48
N ALA A 94 19.91 -7.68 -7.34
CA ALA A 94 21.08 -6.82 -7.56
C ALA A 94 21.48 -6.00 -6.32
N THR A 95 20.49 -5.42 -5.63
CA THR A 95 20.71 -4.63 -4.40
C THR A 95 20.01 -5.27 -3.21
N SER A 96 20.77 -5.66 -2.19
CA SER A 96 20.16 -6.10 -0.91
C SER A 96 19.59 -4.92 -0.13
N PHE A 97 18.52 -5.13 0.64
CA PHE A 97 17.95 -4.09 1.52
C PHE A 97 18.97 -3.51 2.51
N ARG A 98 19.96 -4.30 2.95
CA ARG A 98 21.08 -3.82 3.77
C ARG A 98 21.97 -2.80 3.04
N ARG A 99 22.25 -3.01 1.74
CA ARG A 99 23.03 -2.06 0.91
C ARG A 99 22.23 -0.76 0.69
N TRP A 100 20.92 -0.88 0.48
CA TRP A 100 20.02 0.27 0.41
C TRP A 100 19.99 1.08 1.71
N ALA A 101 19.75 0.44 2.86
CA ALA A 101 19.68 1.10 4.15
C ALA A 101 21.01 1.78 4.54
N GLY A 102 22.16 1.16 4.25
CA GLY A 102 23.47 1.79 4.43
C GLY A 102 23.63 3.05 3.58
N HIS A 103 23.24 2.98 2.30
CA HIS A 103 23.27 4.13 1.40
C HIS A 103 22.33 5.27 1.83
N LEU A 104 21.16 4.97 2.41
CA LEU A 104 20.29 6.00 2.98
C LEU A 104 20.91 6.70 4.20
N ALA A 105 21.63 5.95 5.05
CA ALA A 105 22.36 6.55 6.17
C ALA A 105 23.53 7.43 5.68
N GLU A 106 24.27 7.00 4.66
CA GLU A 106 25.31 7.80 3.99
C GLU A 106 24.73 9.10 3.39
N GLN A 107 23.57 9.02 2.73
CA GLN A 107 22.89 10.20 2.18
C GLN A 107 22.41 11.17 3.27
N ALA A 108 21.90 10.67 4.40
CA ALA A 108 21.29 11.50 5.44
C ALA A 108 22.25 12.58 6.01
N THR A 109 23.53 12.25 6.15
CA THR A 109 24.59 13.18 6.59
C THR A 109 25.34 13.84 5.42
N GLY A 110 24.96 13.56 4.17
CA GLY A 110 25.61 14.11 2.98
C GLY A 110 25.20 15.56 2.70
N VAL A 111 26.17 16.37 2.27
CA VAL A 111 26.00 17.82 1.98
C VAL A 111 24.80 18.10 1.05
N SER A 112 24.54 17.23 0.07
CA SER A 112 23.40 17.36 -0.85
C SER A 112 22.05 17.33 -0.13
N ARG A 113 21.87 16.44 0.85
CA ARG A 113 20.64 16.38 1.65
C ARG A 113 20.59 17.50 2.66
N ALA A 114 21.71 17.79 3.34
CA ALA A 114 21.79 18.89 4.30
C ALA A 114 21.34 20.24 3.69
N GLY A 115 21.64 20.48 2.40
CA GLY A 115 21.19 21.66 1.65
C GLY A 115 19.67 21.80 1.51
N GLU A 116 18.89 20.70 1.51
CA GLU A 116 17.42 20.75 1.41
C GLU A 116 16.75 21.27 2.70
N THR A 117 17.48 21.32 3.82
CA THR A 117 16.91 21.57 5.16
C THR A 117 16.20 22.92 5.25
N GLU A 118 16.70 23.96 4.58
CA GLU A 118 16.03 25.27 4.57
C GLU A 118 14.70 25.21 3.81
N ASP A 119 14.64 24.49 2.69
CA ASP A 119 13.42 24.38 1.87
C ASP A 119 12.35 23.55 2.59
N TRP A 120 12.72 22.42 3.20
CA TRP A 120 11.82 21.65 4.08
C TRP A 120 11.32 22.48 5.27
N THR A 121 12.21 23.28 5.88
CA THR A 121 11.82 24.21 6.96
C THR A 121 10.82 25.25 6.44
N ARG A 122 11.07 25.86 5.28
CA ARG A 122 10.22 26.90 4.68
C ARG A 122 8.83 26.38 4.26
N LEU A 123 8.72 25.10 3.90
CA LEU A 123 7.46 24.40 3.60
C LEU A 123 6.62 24.18 4.87
N LEU A 124 7.27 23.74 5.96
CA LEU A 124 6.62 23.37 7.22
C LEU A 124 6.38 24.54 8.19
N SER A 125 7.18 25.61 8.17
CA SER A 125 7.04 26.77 9.07
C SER A 125 5.79 27.63 8.82
N ARG A 126 4.98 27.33 7.78
CA ARG A 126 3.68 27.99 7.59
C ARG A 126 2.67 27.47 8.62
N PRO A 127 1.78 28.32 9.17
CA PRO A 127 0.74 27.86 10.09
C PRO A 127 -0.08 26.73 9.49
N GLU A 128 -0.29 25.65 10.26
CA GLU A 128 -1.22 24.59 9.90
C GLU A 128 -2.45 24.65 10.81
N PRO A 129 -3.63 25.05 10.29
CA PRO A 129 -4.87 25.11 11.06
C PRO A 129 -5.26 23.73 11.60
N ARG A 130 -5.78 23.67 12.83
CA ARG A 130 -6.20 22.40 13.43
C ARG A 130 -7.38 21.81 12.68
N ILE A 131 -7.30 20.52 12.39
CA ILE A 131 -8.41 19.71 11.88
C ILE A 131 -9.19 19.13 13.05
N GLY A 132 -10.47 19.50 13.18
CA GLY A 132 -11.34 19.02 14.25
C GLY A 132 -11.06 19.64 15.63
N ALA A 133 -11.64 19.03 16.67
CA ALA A 133 -11.72 19.66 17.99
C ALA A 133 -10.41 19.65 18.81
N ALA A 134 -9.54 18.65 18.60
CA ALA A 134 -8.37 18.39 19.42
C ALA A 134 -7.16 17.94 18.58
N ALA A 135 -5.98 17.89 19.19
CA ALA A 135 -4.82 17.20 18.62
C ALA A 135 -4.85 15.71 19.00
N LEU A 136 -4.07 14.88 18.29
CA LEU A 136 -3.93 13.45 18.60
C LEU A 136 -3.40 13.21 20.02
N GLU A 137 -3.97 12.21 20.69
CA GLU A 137 -3.53 11.68 21.98
C GLU A 137 -3.13 10.20 21.77
N PRO A 138 -1.83 9.87 21.62
CA PRO A 138 -1.37 8.56 21.15
C PRO A 138 -1.86 7.35 21.96
N ALA A 139 -2.22 7.53 23.23
CA ALA A 139 -2.77 6.47 24.10
C ALA A 139 -4.30 6.29 23.99
N ARG A 140 -4.96 7.02 23.09
CA ARG A 140 -6.43 7.02 22.93
C ARG A 140 -6.86 6.97 21.47
N ASP A 141 -6.17 7.70 20.60
CA ASP A 141 -6.40 7.67 19.15
C ASP A 141 -5.53 6.56 18.52
N THR A 142 -5.85 5.32 18.87
CA THR A 142 -5.17 4.12 18.34
C THR A 142 -5.89 3.56 17.10
N ALA A 143 -5.25 2.61 16.42
CA ALA A 143 -5.80 1.96 15.22
C ALA A 143 -7.17 1.30 15.45
N GLU A 144 -7.44 0.76 16.65
CA GLU A 144 -8.77 0.25 17.02
C GLU A 144 -9.81 1.36 17.30
N ALA A 145 -9.36 2.52 17.79
CA ALA A 145 -10.22 3.67 18.03
C ALA A 145 -10.58 4.44 16.75
N MET A 146 -9.87 4.21 15.63
CA MET A 146 -10.19 4.84 14.35
C MET A 146 -11.56 4.38 13.82
N ARG A 147 -12.19 5.26 13.05
CA ARG A 147 -13.33 4.95 12.18
C ARG A 147 -12.84 4.86 10.74
N HIS A 148 -13.59 4.15 9.91
CA HIS A 148 -13.30 3.99 8.48
C HIS A 148 -14.59 4.13 7.68
N ARG A 149 -14.51 4.79 6.52
CA ARG A 149 -15.60 4.87 5.55
C ARG A 149 -15.03 4.92 4.15
N SER A 150 -15.74 4.31 3.20
CA SER A 150 -15.34 4.24 1.80
C SER A 150 -16.49 4.63 0.89
N TRP A 151 -16.14 5.14 -0.28
CA TRP A 151 -17.08 5.49 -1.33
C TRP A 151 -16.52 5.08 -2.68
N THR A 152 -17.38 4.56 -3.55
CA THR A 152 -17.01 4.15 -4.91
C THR A 152 -17.27 5.30 -5.88
N VAL A 153 -16.26 5.70 -6.64
CA VAL A 153 -16.41 6.70 -7.72
C VAL A 153 -17.25 6.08 -8.84
N PRO A 154 -18.28 6.78 -9.38
CA PRO A 154 -19.09 6.25 -10.48
C PRO A 154 -18.24 5.81 -11.67
N ALA A 155 -18.47 4.61 -12.20
CA ALA A 155 -17.62 3.98 -13.24
C ALA A 155 -17.36 4.89 -14.46
N ARG A 156 -18.38 5.65 -14.91
CA ARG A 156 -18.25 6.65 -15.98
C ARG A 156 -17.21 7.76 -15.71
N HIS A 157 -16.97 8.10 -14.45
CA HIS A 157 -15.92 9.04 -14.05
C HIS A 157 -14.59 8.30 -13.86
N ALA A 158 -14.61 7.10 -13.28
CA ALA A 158 -13.43 6.28 -13.03
C ALA A 158 -12.60 6.01 -14.31
N VAL A 159 -13.25 5.63 -15.41
CA VAL A 159 -12.60 5.46 -16.74
C VAL A 159 -11.86 6.74 -17.16
N THR A 160 -12.51 7.89 -17.03
CA THR A 160 -11.95 9.20 -17.40
C THR A 160 -10.77 9.58 -16.51
N LEU A 161 -10.92 9.46 -15.19
CA LEU A 161 -9.91 9.84 -14.19
C LEU A 161 -8.66 8.94 -14.18
N VAL A 162 -8.81 7.66 -14.55
CA VAL A 162 -7.68 6.70 -14.62
C VAL A 162 -7.01 6.69 -16.00
N GLY A 163 -7.74 7.02 -17.07
CA GLY A 163 -7.24 6.96 -18.46
C GLY A 163 -7.03 8.33 -19.13
N ARG A 164 -8.10 9.12 -19.26
CA ARG A 164 -8.11 10.34 -20.08
C ARG A 164 -7.52 11.56 -19.36
N THR A 165 -7.84 11.79 -18.07
CA THR A 165 -7.29 12.92 -17.29
C THR A 165 -5.76 12.85 -17.17
N PRO A 166 -5.15 11.69 -16.81
CA PRO A 166 -3.69 11.55 -16.73
C PRO A 166 -2.98 11.90 -18.06
N ALA A 167 -3.55 11.42 -19.17
CA ALA A 167 -3.01 11.66 -20.51
C ALA A 167 -3.13 13.12 -20.97
N LEU A 168 -4.28 13.78 -20.74
CA LEU A 168 -4.52 15.17 -21.17
C LEU A 168 -3.78 16.22 -20.33
N PHE A 169 -3.48 15.92 -19.06
CA PHE A 169 -2.80 16.84 -18.14
C PHE A 169 -1.34 16.46 -17.86
N HIS A 170 -0.81 15.43 -18.54
CA HIS A 170 0.57 14.94 -18.39
C HIS A 170 0.93 14.64 -16.93
N CYS A 171 0.04 13.91 -16.25
CA CYS A 171 0.10 13.63 -14.82
C CYS A 171 -0.21 12.17 -14.50
N GLY A 172 0.04 11.74 -13.26
CA GLY A 172 -0.35 10.43 -12.75
C GLY A 172 -1.73 10.44 -12.08
N VAL A 173 -2.36 9.26 -11.96
CA VAL A 173 -3.62 9.09 -11.20
C VAL A 173 -3.48 9.56 -9.74
N HIS A 174 -2.28 9.45 -9.16
CA HIS A 174 -1.91 10.05 -7.88
C HIS A 174 -2.20 11.56 -7.82
N GLU A 175 -1.77 12.33 -8.83
CA GLU A 175 -1.91 13.78 -8.88
C GLU A 175 -3.39 14.19 -9.04
N VAL A 176 -4.17 13.40 -9.78
CA VAL A 176 -5.65 13.55 -9.93
C VAL A 176 -6.40 13.32 -8.61
N LEU A 177 -6.01 12.30 -7.84
CA LEU A 177 -6.60 11.97 -6.55
C LEU A 177 -6.22 13.00 -5.48
N LEU A 178 -4.94 13.41 -5.45
CA LEU A 178 -4.40 14.37 -4.48
C LEU A 178 -4.92 15.79 -4.74
N SER A 179 -5.10 16.21 -6.00
CA SER A 179 -5.64 17.54 -6.29
C SER A 179 -7.10 17.70 -5.88
N THR A 180 -7.90 16.66 -6.10
CA THR A 180 -9.31 16.63 -5.69
C THR A 180 -9.46 16.46 -4.17
N LEU A 181 -8.55 15.75 -3.51
CA LEU A 181 -8.49 15.69 -2.04
C LEU A 181 -8.14 17.05 -1.44
N ALA A 182 -7.08 17.71 -1.92
CA ALA A 182 -6.66 19.02 -1.43
C ALA A 182 -7.77 20.08 -1.63
N GLY A 183 -8.42 20.09 -2.80
CA GLY A 183 -9.60 20.91 -3.04
C GLY A 183 -10.77 20.58 -2.11
N ALA A 184 -11.04 19.30 -1.84
CA ALA A 184 -12.11 18.89 -0.93
C ALA A 184 -11.87 19.34 0.49
N VAL A 185 -10.63 19.23 0.99
CA VAL A 185 -10.22 19.71 2.31
C VAL A 185 -10.36 21.23 2.41
N THR A 186 -9.91 21.99 1.42
CA THR A 186 -10.07 23.46 1.38
C THR A 186 -11.54 23.88 1.37
N ARG A 187 -12.40 23.18 0.60
CA ARG A 187 -13.85 23.44 0.55
C ARG A 187 -14.59 23.04 1.84
N TRP A 188 -14.06 22.06 2.56
CA TRP A 188 -14.63 21.51 3.79
C TRP A 188 -14.24 22.27 5.06
N ARG A 189 -13.10 22.96 5.05
CA ARG A 189 -12.62 23.77 6.18
C ARG A 189 -13.47 25.03 6.39
N GLU A 190 -14.11 25.10 7.55
CA GLU A 190 -15.02 26.18 7.94
C GLU A 190 -14.28 27.47 8.39
N ASP A 191 -12.95 27.45 8.48
CA ASP A 191 -12.10 28.60 8.85
C ASP A 191 -11.63 29.45 7.66
N GLY A 192 -11.91 29.02 6.42
CA GLY A 192 -11.49 29.69 5.19
C GLY A 192 -10.03 29.47 4.79
N SER A 193 -9.31 28.55 5.44
CA SER A 193 -7.88 28.31 5.18
C SER A 193 -7.61 27.59 3.86
N THR A 194 -7.00 28.30 2.91
CA THR A 194 -6.70 27.79 1.56
C THR A 194 -5.40 26.99 1.43
N GLY A 195 -4.61 26.89 2.51
CA GLY A 195 -3.37 26.12 2.58
C GLY A 195 -3.58 24.76 3.24
N VAL A 196 -3.24 23.67 2.56
CA VAL A 196 -3.41 22.29 3.06
C VAL A 196 -2.06 21.58 3.12
N LEU A 197 -1.68 21.05 4.29
CA LEU A 197 -0.50 20.18 4.46
C LEU A 197 -0.92 18.71 4.50
N VAL A 198 -0.31 17.90 3.64
CA VAL A 198 -0.58 16.45 3.50
C VAL A 198 0.74 15.68 3.50
N ASP A 199 0.87 14.69 4.36
CA ASP A 199 1.99 13.74 4.33
C ASP A 199 1.66 12.63 3.31
N VAL A 200 2.44 12.56 2.23
CA VAL A 200 2.15 11.70 1.08
C VAL A 200 3.04 10.47 1.08
N GLU A 201 2.41 9.28 1.12
CA GLU A 201 3.08 8.00 0.99
C GLU A 201 3.39 7.67 -0.49
N GLY A 202 4.67 7.39 -0.78
CA GLY A 202 5.16 6.91 -2.07
C GLY A 202 5.96 5.62 -1.94
N HIS A 203 6.16 4.90 -3.03
CA HIS A 203 6.82 3.58 -3.01
C HIS A 203 8.32 3.59 -2.67
N GLY A 204 8.97 4.77 -2.64
CA GLY A 204 10.35 5.00 -2.20
C GLY A 204 11.45 4.12 -2.81
N ARG A 205 11.20 3.61 -4.03
CA ARG A 205 12.17 2.85 -4.85
C ARG A 205 12.58 3.72 -6.02
N GLU A 206 13.28 4.80 -5.72
CA GLU A 206 13.70 5.78 -6.72
C GLU A 206 14.96 5.32 -7.45
N SER A 207 15.15 5.84 -8.66
CA SER A 207 16.24 5.43 -9.55
C SER A 207 17.56 6.06 -9.12
N VAL A 208 18.22 5.47 -8.13
CA VAL A 208 19.57 5.86 -7.71
C VAL A 208 20.62 5.17 -8.59
N GLU A 209 21.61 5.94 -9.05
CA GLU A 209 22.66 5.44 -9.93
C GLU A 209 23.42 4.26 -9.30
N GLY A 210 23.58 3.17 -10.05
CA GLY A 210 24.27 1.96 -9.58
C GLY A 210 23.51 1.10 -8.56
N LEU A 211 22.24 1.41 -8.25
CA LEU A 211 21.38 0.64 -7.32
C LEU A 211 20.06 0.22 -7.99
N ASP A 212 19.98 -1.02 -8.46
CA ASP A 212 18.73 -1.63 -8.90
C ASP A 212 17.94 -2.21 -7.70
N LEU A 213 16.74 -1.68 -7.47
CA LEU A 213 15.79 -2.08 -6.41
C LEU A 213 14.59 -2.89 -6.95
N SER A 214 14.53 -3.18 -8.25
CA SER A 214 13.37 -3.80 -8.92
C SER A 214 13.03 -5.20 -8.38
N ARG A 215 14.05 -5.93 -7.91
CA ARG A 215 13.98 -7.30 -7.38
C ARG A 215 14.10 -7.40 -5.86
N THR A 216 14.19 -6.28 -5.15
CA THR A 216 14.47 -6.27 -3.70
C THR A 216 13.18 -6.33 -2.87
N VAL A 217 13.12 -7.25 -1.92
CA VAL A 217 12.04 -7.31 -0.91
C VAL A 217 12.44 -6.52 0.34
N GLY A 218 11.50 -5.74 0.88
CA GLY A 218 11.70 -4.88 2.05
C GLY A 218 10.57 -3.87 2.19
N TRP A 219 10.63 -3.01 3.21
CA TRP A 219 9.71 -1.87 3.33
C TRP A 219 10.39 -0.62 2.74
N PHE A 220 9.96 -0.19 1.55
CA PHE A 220 10.50 1.00 0.89
C PHE A 220 9.58 2.22 0.94
N THR A 221 8.39 2.14 1.57
CA THR A 221 7.46 3.28 1.63
C THR A 221 8.15 4.50 2.22
N ARG A 222 8.15 5.61 1.46
CA ARG A 222 8.58 6.93 1.93
C ARG A 222 7.36 7.78 2.21
N THR A 223 7.44 8.66 3.20
CA THR A 223 6.40 9.65 3.51
C THR A 223 7.06 11.03 3.56
N HIS A 224 6.44 12.03 2.93
CA HIS A 224 6.96 13.39 2.88
C HIS A 224 5.83 14.42 2.82
N PRO A 225 5.99 15.61 3.43
CA PRO A 225 4.98 16.64 3.44
C PRO A 225 4.92 17.37 2.10
N LEU A 226 3.73 17.51 1.55
CA LEU A 226 3.42 18.45 0.47
C LEU A 226 2.43 19.49 1.00
N ARG A 227 2.69 20.76 0.72
CA ARG A 227 1.79 21.87 1.04
C ARG A 227 1.18 22.43 -0.25
N PHE A 228 -0.15 22.49 -0.29
CA PHE A 228 -0.90 23.04 -1.41
C PHE A 228 -1.54 24.36 -1.01
N GLU A 229 -1.15 25.44 -1.68
CA GLU A 229 -1.82 26.74 -1.62
C GLU A 229 -2.85 26.81 -2.76
N LEU A 230 -4.14 26.82 -2.41
CA LEU A 230 -5.26 26.78 -3.36
C LEU A 230 -6.06 28.09 -3.41
N GLY A 231 -5.51 29.18 -2.89
CA GLY A 231 -6.14 30.49 -2.88
C GLY A 231 -6.40 31.03 -4.30
N GLY A 232 -7.66 31.35 -4.60
CA GLY A 232 -8.08 31.83 -5.91
C GLY A 232 -8.52 30.75 -6.90
N VAL A 233 -8.55 29.47 -6.50
CA VAL A 233 -9.23 28.41 -7.26
C VAL A 233 -10.72 28.43 -6.90
N ASP A 234 -11.60 28.56 -7.89
CA ASP A 234 -13.05 28.46 -7.70
C ASP A 234 -13.46 26.99 -7.56
N LEU A 235 -13.64 26.53 -6.32
CA LEU A 235 -13.98 25.14 -6.01
C LEU A 235 -15.46 24.79 -6.29
N ASP A 236 -16.33 25.78 -6.51
CA ASP A 236 -17.69 25.57 -6.98
C ASP A 236 -17.70 25.34 -8.50
N ASP A 237 -16.91 26.09 -9.28
CA ASP A 237 -16.68 25.82 -10.71
C ASP A 237 -15.96 24.47 -10.93
N VAL A 238 -14.99 24.09 -10.07
CA VAL A 238 -14.42 22.73 -10.09
C VAL A 238 -15.53 21.68 -9.91
N GLN A 239 -16.42 21.85 -8.93
CA GLN A 239 -17.52 20.92 -8.67
C GLN A 239 -18.53 20.87 -9.83
N ALA A 240 -18.78 22.00 -10.50
CA ALA A 240 -19.62 22.07 -11.70
C ALA A 240 -18.97 21.45 -12.95
N GLY A 241 -17.65 21.22 -12.93
CA GLY A 241 -16.87 20.70 -14.06
C GLY A 241 -16.40 21.77 -15.04
N GLY A 242 -16.32 23.03 -14.59
CA GLY A 242 -15.80 24.14 -15.37
C GLY A 242 -14.26 24.23 -15.40
N PRO A 243 -13.71 25.28 -16.04
CA PRO A 243 -12.28 25.44 -16.26
C PRO A 243 -11.41 25.41 -15.00
N ALA A 244 -11.94 25.78 -13.83
CA ALA A 244 -11.20 25.75 -12.57
C ALA A 244 -10.75 24.33 -12.18
N ALA A 245 -11.44 23.27 -12.64
CA ALA A 245 -10.99 21.89 -12.46
C ALA A 245 -9.61 21.62 -13.09
N GLY A 246 -9.38 22.17 -14.30
CA GLY A 246 -8.08 22.11 -14.96
C GLY A 246 -7.03 22.97 -14.25
N VAL A 247 -7.43 24.11 -13.65
CA VAL A 247 -6.53 24.96 -12.84
C VAL A 247 -6.12 24.25 -11.56
N LEU A 248 -7.05 23.63 -10.83
CA LEU A 248 -6.78 22.89 -9.59
C LEU A 248 -5.76 21.76 -9.81
N LEU A 249 -6.00 20.92 -10.82
CA LEU A 249 -5.10 19.81 -11.13
C LEU A 249 -3.69 20.31 -11.49
N LYS A 250 -3.59 21.36 -12.32
CA LYS A 250 -2.30 21.97 -12.69
C LYS A 250 -1.59 22.61 -11.49
N ALA A 251 -2.31 23.34 -10.64
CA ALA A 251 -1.74 23.99 -9.46
C ALA A 251 -1.18 22.98 -8.44
N VAL A 252 -1.87 21.86 -8.24
CA VAL A 252 -1.40 20.79 -7.34
C VAL A 252 -0.27 19.98 -7.96
N LYS A 253 -0.35 19.66 -9.26
CA LYS A 253 0.72 18.99 -10.03
C LYS A 253 2.05 19.76 -9.93
N GLU A 254 2.05 21.07 -10.19
CA GLU A 254 3.28 21.87 -10.09
C GLU A 254 3.81 21.92 -8.65
N GLN A 255 2.95 22.06 -7.64
CA GLN A 255 3.36 22.10 -6.23
C GLN A 255 3.90 20.75 -5.74
N ALA A 256 3.33 19.62 -6.18
CA ALA A 256 3.81 18.28 -5.86
C ALA A 256 5.16 17.96 -6.51
N ARG A 257 5.44 18.54 -7.70
CA ARG A 257 6.71 18.38 -8.42
C ARG A 257 7.77 19.42 -8.02
N ALA A 258 7.39 20.46 -7.29
CA ALA A 258 8.29 21.44 -6.67
C ALA A 258 8.71 21.03 -5.23
N VAL A 259 8.62 19.74 -4.91
CA VAL A 259 9.15 19.15 -3.68
C VAL A 259 10.68 19.35 -3.59
N PRO A 260 11.27 19.59 -2.40
CA PRO A 260 12.72 19.69 -2.29
C PRO A 260 13.43 18.38 -2.70
N GLY A 261 14.44 18.51 -3.56
CA GLY A 261 15.19 17.39 -4.11
C GLY A 261 14.31 16.43 -4.90
N ASP A 262 14.25 15.18 -4.44
CA ASP A 262 13.38 14.11 -4.95
C ASP A 262 12.19 13.83 -4.01
N GLY A 263 12.15 14.43 -2.82
CA GLY A 263 11.21 14.13 -1.73
C GLY A 263 11.67 13.05 -0.73
N LEU A 264 12.78 12.33 -0.99
CA LEU A 264 13.32 11.29 -0.10
C LEU A 264 14.08 11.92 1.07
N GLY A 265 14.74 13.06 0.81
CA GLY A 265 15.57 13.75 1.79
C GLY A 265 14.86 14.13 3.08
N TYR A 266 13.55 14.44 3.05
CA TYR A 266 12.78 14.74 4.27
C TYR A 266 12.90 13.64 5.33
N GLY A 267 12.65 12.38 4.95
CA GLY A 267 12.70 11.25 5.88
C GLY A 267 14.12 11.01 6.41
N LEU A 268 15.13 11.20 5.56
CA LEU A 268 16.54 11.07 5.93
C LEU A 268 16.97 12.16 6.93
N LEU A 269 16.62 13.41 6.64
CA LEU A 269 16.92 14.58 7.48
C LEU A 269 16.16 14.55 8.80
N ARG A 270 14.89 14.14 8.80
CA ARG A 270 14.04 14.10 10.00
C ARG A 270 14.39 12.96 10.96
N HIS A 271 14.83 11.80 10.44
CA HIS A 271 14.94 10.57 11.23
C HIS A 271 16.34 9.95 11.31
N LEU A 272 17.26 10.27 10.39
CA LEU A 272 18.60 9.67 10.35
C LEU A 272 19.74 10.69 10.56
N ASN A 273 19.52 11.97 10.29
CA ASN A 273 20.50 13.02 10.53
C ASN A 273 20.36 13.59 11.97
N PRO A 274 21.43 13.57 12.80
CA PRO A 274 21.36 14.01 14.19
C PRO A 274 21.31 15.53 14.38
N GLU A 275 21.71 16.32 13.38
CA GLU A 275 21.72 17.79 13.42
C GLU A 275 20.38 18.37 12.95
N THR A 276 19.87 17.88 11.83
CA THR A 276 18.64 18.40 11.20
C THR A 276 17.37 17.72 11.74
N GLY A 277 17.48 16.50 12.27
CA GLY A 277 16.37 15.73 12.83
C GLY A 277 15.60 16.49 13.91
N PRO A 278 16.27 17.00 14.97
CA PRO A 278 15.62 17.78 16.02
C PRO A 278 14.94 19.07 15.51
N VAL A 279 15.53 19.71 14.48
CA VAL A 279 14.98 20.94 13.88
C VAL A 279 13.67 20.63 13.16
N LEU A 280 13.66 19.63 12.26
CA LEU A 280 12.45 19.23 11.54
C LEU A 280 11.40 18.62 12.48
N ALA A 281 11.83 17.91 13.53
CA ALA A 281 10.93 17.32 14.54
C ALA A 281 10.14 18.37 15.33
N ALA A 282 10.68 19.58 15.52
CA ALA A 282 10.01 20.69 16.20
C ALA A 282 9.02 21.49 15.32
N LEU A 283 8.99 21.24 14.01
CA LEU A 283 8.06 21.90 13.08
C LEU A 283 6.69 21.19 13.03
N PRO A 284 5.62 21.87 12.60
CA PRO A 284 4.31 21.25 12.40
C PRO A 284 4.37 20.03 11.47
N SER A 285 3.72 18.94 11.86
CA SER A 285 3.46 17.79 10.98
C SER A 285 2.15 17.96 10.23
N ALA A 286 1.96 17.20 9.14
CA ALA A 286 0.62 17.07 8.56
C ALA A 286 -0.38 16.49 9.57
N GLN A 287 -1.65 16.87 9.42
CA GLN A 287 -2.78 16.24 10.10
C GLN A 287 -3.55 15.29 9.16
N ILE A 288 -3.17 15.25 7.89
CA ILE A 288 -3.74 14.39 6.85
C ILE A 288 -2.61 13.56 6.25
N GLY A 289 -2.75 12.24 6.27
CA GLY A 289 -1.96 11.33 5.44
C GLY A 289 -2.68 11.02 4.13
N PHE A 290 -1.93 10.81 3.04
CA PHE A 290 -2.49 10.34 1.77
C PHE A 290 -1.68 9.18 1.18
N ASN A 291 -2.36 8.10 0.81
CA ASN A 291 -1.79 6.96 0.11
C ASN A 291 -2.67 6.53 -1.08
N TYR A 292 -2.08 6.52 -2.28
CA TYR A 292 -2.63 5.82 -3.43
C TYR A 292 -2.01 4.42 -3.53
N LEU A 293 -2.77 3.38 -3.15
CA LEU A 293 -2.32 1.99 -3.11
C LEU A 293 -1.95 1.43 -4.51
N GLY A 294 -2.32 2.16 -5.56
CA GLY A 294 -2.06 1.83 -6.95
C GLY A 294 -3.25 1.16 -7.65
N ARG A 295 -2.93 0.56 -8.79
CA ARG A 295 -3.87 -0.17 -9.64
C ARG A 295 -3.63 -1.68 -9.51
N PHE A 296 -4.74 -2.42 -9.39
CA PHE A 296 -4.79 -3.86 -9.25
C PHE A 296 -5.81 -4.42 -10.25
N SER A 297 -5.61 -5.65 -10.73
CA SER A 297 -6.69 -6.40 -11.37
C SER A 297 -7.61 -6.98 -10.31
N ALA A 298 -8.92 -7.04 -10.56
CA ALA A 298 -9.84 -7.79 -9.73
C ALA A 298 -9.39 -9.26 -9.63
N SER A 299 -9.67 -9.90 -8.48
CA SER A 299 -9.69 -11.35 -8.42
C SER A 299 -10.68 -11.86 -9.48
N GLY A 300 -10.19 -12.68 -10.41
CA GLY A 300 -10.90 -13.06 -11.63
C GLY A 300 -12.27 -13.71 -11.43
N ASP A 301 -13.06 -13.63 -12.50
CA ASP A 301 -14.46 -14.08 -12.70
C ASP A 301 -15.09 -14.90 -11.55
N PRO A 302 -16.07 -14.35 -10.81
CA PRO A 302 -16.81 -15.05 -9.76
C PRO A 302 -17.57 -16.30 -10.21
N GLU A 303 -17.92 -16.43 -11.49
CA GLU A 303 -18.59 -17.62 -12.03
C GLU A 303 -17.60 -18.77 -12.33
N LEU A 304 -16.29 -18.49 -12.33
CA LEU A 304 -15.25 -19.48 -12.57
C LEU A 304 -14.51 -19.88 -11.27
N PRO A 305 -14.11 -21.15 -11.12
CA PRO A 305 -13.28 -21.57 -9.99
C PRO A 305 -11.90 -20.87 -10.06
N PRO A 306 -11.39 -20.28 -8.96
CA PRO A 306 -10.20 -19.45 -9.00
C PRO A 306 -8.98 -20.21 -9.51
N ALA A 307 -8.27 -19.59 -10.44
CA ALA A 307 -7.06 -20.14 -11.04
C ALA A 307 -5.95 -20.32 -9.98
N ALA A 308 -5.04 -21.27 -10.19
CA ALA A 308 -3.90 -21.44 -9.29
C ALA A 308 -3.04 -20.15 -9.29
N TRP A 309 -2.67 -19.71 -8.09
CA TRP A 309 -1.93 -18.46 -7.80
C TRP A 309 -2.70 -17.16 -8.05
N GLN A 310 -4.01 -17.22 -8.31
CA GLN A 310 -4.90 -16.06 -8.29
C GLN A 310 -5.06 -15.52 -6.85
N MET A 311 -4.98 -14.20 -6.66
CA MET A 311 -5.34 -13.55 -5.38
C MET A 311 -6.86 -13.67 -5.14
N THR A 312 -7.27 -13.92 -3.89
CA THR A 312 -8.63 -14.39 -3.58
C THR A 312 -9.08 -14.00 -2.17
N GLY A 313 -10.37 -13.73 -2.02
CA GLY A 313 -10.97 -13.16 -0.80
C GLY A 313 -10.70 -11.67 -0.61
N ASP A 314 -11.57 -10.96 0.10
CA ASP A 314 -11.50 -9.51 0.35
C ASP A 314 -10.22 -9.06 1.08
N THR A 315 -9.49 -10.00 1.70
CA THR A 315 -8.16 -9.78 2.27
C THR A 315 -7.03 -9.65 1.24
N ALA A 316 -7.32 -9.73 -0.08
CA ALA A 316 -6.31 -9.64 -1.14
C ALA A 316 -5.58 -8.29 -1.19
N ILE A 317 -6.20 -7.20 -0.70
CA ILE A 317 -5.60 -5.86 -0.57
C ILE A 317 -5.85 -5.40 0.88
N GLY A 318 -5.11 -5.99 1.84
CA GLY A 318 -5.32 -5.72 3.26
C GLY A 318 -4.06 -5.87 4.12
N GLY A 319 -3.97 -5.01 5.13
CA GLY A 319 -3.03 -5.17 6.24
C GLY A 319 -3.77 -5.31 7.56
N SER A 320 -3.17 -5.99 8.53
CA SER A 320 -3.55 -5.91 9.92
C SER A 320 -2.66 -4.87 10.62
N VAL A 321 -3.23 -4.07 11.49
CA VAL A 321 -2.53 -3.10 12.34
C VAL A 321 -2.76 -3.53 13.78
N GLY A 322 -1.72 -3.53 14.62
CA GLY A 322 -1.89 -3.78 16.05
C GLY A 322 -2.88 -2.76 16.67
N PRO A 323 -3.88 -3.20 17.45
CA PRO A 323 -5.00 -2.34 17.86
C PRO A 323 -4.56 -1.13 18.69
N ASP A 324 -3.50 -1.29 19.50
CA ASP A 324 -2.93 -0.24 20.36
C ASP A 324 -2.00 0.74 19.61
N LEU A 325 -1.72 0.54 18.32
CA LEU A 325 -0.80 1.43 17.59
C LEU A 325 -1.42 2.83 17.45
N PRO A 326 -0.71 3.91 17.82
CA PRO A 326 -1.19 5.27 17.59
C PRO A 326 -1.48 5.55 16.11
N ALA A 327 -2.56 6.28 15.84
CA ALA A 327 -2.80 6.89 14.54
C ALA A 327 -1.66 7.88 14.21
N GLN A 328 -1.21 7.92 12.95
CA GLN A 328 -0.19 8.88 12.52
C GLN A 328 -0.81 10.25 12.22
N HIS A 329 -2.00 10.25 11.61
CA HIS A 329 -2.72 11.45 11.20
C HIS A 329 -4.13 11.50 11.82
N VAL A 330 -4.72 12.69 11.91
CA VAL A 330 -6.12 12.89 12.33
C VAL A 330 -7.07 12.28 11.29
N LEU A 331 -6.66 12.33 10.02
CA LEU A 331 -7.33 11.79 8.85
C LEU A 331 -6.32 11.05 7.95
N GLU A 332 -6.57 9.79 7.62
CA GLU A 332 -5.84 9.03 6.61
C GLU A 332 -6.72 8.90 5.36
N ALA A 333 -6.29 9.47 4.24
CA ALA A 333 -6.97 9.40 2.95
C ALA A 333 -6.35 8.32 2.06
N GLY A 334 -7.10 7.25 1.81
CA GLY A 334 -6.70 6.13 0.95
C GLY A 334 -7.41 6.17 -0.39
N ALA A 335 -6.74 5.69 -1.44
CA ALA A 335 -7.38 5.44 -2.74
C ALA A 335 -6.81 4.19 -3.41
N VAL A 336 -7.66 3.43 -4.10
CA VAL A 336 -7.29 2.23 -4.86
C VAL A 336 -8.06 2.14 -6.18
N VAL A 337 -7.39 1.69 -7.24
CA VAL A 337 -8.04 1.37 -8.53
C VAL A 337 -8.07 -0.15 -8.71
N VAL A 338 -9.24 -0.69 -9.03
CA VAL A 338 -9.43 -2.12 -9.34
C VAL A 338 -10.00 -2.25 -10.76
N ASP A 339 -9.27 -2.92 -11.64
CA ASP A 339 -9.73 -3.27 -12.99
C ASP A 339 -10.68 -4.46 -12.93
N THR A 340 -11.95 -4.21 -13.24
CA THR A 340 -13.01 -5.23 -13.35
C THR A 340 -13.32 -5.53 -14.82
N ALA A 341 -14.13 -6.56 -15.09
CA ALA A 341 -14.63 -6.85 -16.45
C ALA A 341 -15.48 -5.70 -17.04
N GLU A 342 -16.08 -4.88 -16.19
CA GLU A 342 -16.90 -3.72 -16.56
C GLU A 342 -16.08 -2.42 -16.71
N GLY A 343 -14.79 -2.46 -16.35
CA GLY A 343 -13.86 -1.32 -16.38
C GLY A 343 -13.15 -1.06 -15.05
N PRO A 344 -12.30 -0.02 -14.98
CA PRO A 344 -11.67 0.42 -13.75
C PRO A 344 -12.69 1.03 -12.77
N THR A 345 -12.68 0.53 -11.54
CA THR A 345 -13.39 1.12 -10.40
C THR A 345 -12.38 1.83 -9.50
N ILE A 346 -12.68 3.06 -9.07
CA ILE A 346 -11.92 3.74 -8.01
C ILE A 346 -12.71 3.66 -6.71
N THR A 347 -12.07 3.20 -5.63
CA THR A 347 -12.60 3.35 -4.26
C THR A 347 -11.74 4.36 -3.53
N VAL A 348 -12.38 5.40 -2.99
CA VAL A 348 -11.76 6.36 -2.05
C VAL A 348 -12.17 6.01 -0.62
N MET A 349 -11.26 6.22 0.31
CA MET A 349 -11.35 5.77 1.71
C MET A 349 -10.89 6.91 2.62
N LEU A 350 -11.64 7.17 3.69
CA LEU A 350 -11.21 8.05 4.78
C LEU A 350 -11.21 7.24 6.08
N SER A 351 -10.12 7.34 6.83
CA SER A 351 -10.00 6.81 8.20
C SER A 351 -9.70 7.95 9.16
N TRP A 352 -10.30 8.00 10.34
CA TRP A 352 -10.15 9.16 11.23
C TRP A 352 -10.22 8.81 12.71
N ALA A 353 -9.65 9.69 13.55
CA ALA A 353 -9.81 9.65 14.99
C ALA A 353 -11.22 10.12 15.39
N ASP A 354 -12.07 9.19 15.83
CA ASP A 354 -13.48 9.40 16.24
C ASP A 354 -13.67 10.56 17.24
N ARG A 355 -12.69 10.70 18.14
CA ARG A 355 -12.62 11.71 19.19
C ARG A 355 -12.39 13.14 18.68
N ILE A 356 -11.83 13.28 17.47
CA ILE A 356 -11.41 14.56 16.88
C ILE A 356 -12.36 15.00 15.75
N LEU A 357 -12.85 14.03 14.97
CA LEU A 357 -13.77 14.23 13.86
C LEU A 357 -14.98 13.28 13.99
N GLY A 358 -16.20 13.84 13.99
CA GLY A 358 -17.42 13.03 13.96
C GLY A 358 -17.88 12.68 12.53
N ASP A 359 -18.59 11.56 12.40
CA ASP A 359 -19.12 11.00 11.13
C ASP A 359 -19.71 12.05 10.18
N ALA A 360 -20.52 12.97 10.70
CA ALA A 360 -21.22 13.98 9.91
C ALA A 360 -20.28 15.03 9.28
N ALA A 361 -19.07 15.22 9.83
CA ALA A 361 -18.04 16.05 9.23
C ALA A 361 -17.29 15.27 8.13
N VAL A 362 -16.93 14.01 8.38
CA VAL A 362 -16.18 13.19 7.42
C VAL A 362 -17.04 12.78 6.23
N GLU A 363 -18.35 12.57 6.41
CA GLU A 363 -19.29 12.37 5.29
C GLU A 363 -19.44 13.62 4.41
N ARG A 364 -19.30 14.85 4.95
CA ARG A 364 -19.22 16.07 4.11
C ARG A 364 -17.94 16.06 3.28
N LEU A 365 -16.79 15.73 3.89
CA LEU A 365 -15.50 15.68 3.20
C LEU A 365 -15.44 14.59 2.12
N GLY A 366 -15.92 13.38 2.42
CA GLY A 366 -15.99 12.27 1.47
C GLY A 366 -16.87 12.59 0.26
N ARG A 367 -18.04 13.22 0.48
CA ARG A 367 -18.89 13.71 -0.62
C ARG A 367 -18.22 14.82 -1.43
N ALA A 368 -17.61 15.81 -0.78
CA ALA A 368 -16.87 16.87 -1.47
C ALA A 368 -15.73 16.30 -2.35
N TRP A 369 -15.05 15.25 -1.89
CA TRP A 369 -14.01 14.57 -2.69
C TRP A 369 -14.60 13.86 -3.91
N LEU A 370 -15.70 13.12 -3.76
CA LEU A 370 -16.43 12.51 -4.89
C LEU A 370 -16.95 13.55 -5.89
N ASP A 371 -17.46 14.67 -5.39
CA ASP A 371 -18.03 15.75 -6.20
C ASP A 371 -16.95 16.44 -7.03
N LEU A 372 -15.78 16.75 -6.45
CA LEU A 372 -14.64 17.32 -7.18
C LEU A 372 -13.98 16.30 -8.14
N LEU A 373 -13.97 15.01 -7.81
CA LEU A 373 -13.60 13.93 -8.74
C LEU A 373 -14.59 13.86 -9.92
N GLY A 374 -15.89 14.02 -9.66
CA GLY A 374 -16.93 14.07 -10.69
C GLY A 374 -16.80 15.29 -11.59
N GLY A 375 -16.60 16.47 -11.01
CA GLY A 375 -16.36 17.72 -11.72
C GLY A 375 -15.10 17.67 -12.59
N LEU A 376 -13.97 17.18 -12.06
CA LEU A 376 -12.74 16.98 -12.85
C LEU A 376 -12.93 15.96 -13.99
N ALA A 377 -13.71 14.90 -13.78
CA ALA A 377 -14.07 13.96 -14.85
C ALA A 377 -14.97 14.60 -15.92
N ALA A 378 -15.91 15.47 -15.53
CA ALA A 378 -16.75 16.23 -16.44
C ALA A 378 -15.94 17.24 -17.25
N HIS A 379 -15.09 18.05 -16.59
CA HIS A 379 -14.18 18.99 -17.24
C HIS A 379 -13.27 18.28 -18.25
N THR A 380 -12.71 17.11 -17.88
CA THR A 380 -11.86 16.31 -18.77
C THR A 380 -12.56 15.91 -20.08
N ALA A 381 -13.89 15.88 -20.13
CA ALA A 381 -14.65 15.58 -21.35
C ALA A 381 -14.62 16.71 -22.39
N ASP A 382 -14.40 17.96 -21.97
CA ASP A 382 -14.32 19.14 -22.83
C ASP A 382 -13.14 19.04 -23.83
N PRO A 383 -13.32 19.36 -25.13
CA PRO A 383 -12.24 19.43 -26.11
C PRO A 383 -11.11 20.42 -25.79
N ALA A 384 -11.36 21.44 -24.97
CA ALA A 384 -10.39 22.45 -24.55
C ALA A 384 -9.66 22.11 -23.22
N ALA A 385 -10.02 20.99 -22.56
CA ALA A 385 -9.40 20.57 -21.31
C ALA A 385 -8.00 19.95 -21.51
N GLY A 386 -7.16 20.03 -20.48
CA GLY A 386 -5.81 19.47 -20.48
C GLY A 386 -4.72 20.50 -20.77
N GLY A 387 -3.65 20.05 -21.43
CA GLY A 387 -2.47 20.83 -21.78
C GLY A 387 -1.43 20.92 -20.67
N HIS A 388 -0.22 21.27 -21.07
CA HIS A 388 1.00 21.20 -20.24
C HIS A 388 1.06 22.21 -19.08
N THR A 389 2.05 21.98 -18.22
CA THR A 389 2.59 22.91 -17.21
C THR A 389 4.12 22.96 -17.30
N SER A 390 4.80 23.76 -16.47
CA SER A 390 6.27 23.96 -16.60
C SER A 390 7.06 22.70 -16.25
N SER A 391 6.60 21.91 -15.29
CA SER A 391 7.24 20.64 -14.91
C SER A 391 7.20 19.55 -15.99
N ASP A 392 6.45 19.72 -17.08
CA ASP A 392 6.47 18.78 -18.22
C ASP A 392 7.69 18.99 -19.13
N PHE A 393 8.39 20.11 -18.99
CA PHE A 393 9.54 20.48 -19.81
C PHE A 393 10.78 20.83 -18.97
N PRO A 394 11.31 19.92 -18.12
CA PRO A 394 12.41 20.21 -17.20
C PRO A 394 13.75 20.60 -17.87
N LEU A 395 13.88 20.39 -19.19
CA LEU A 395 15.02 20.85 -20.00
C LEU A 395 14.84 22.26 -20.60
N LEU A 396 13.63 22.83 -20.48
CA LEU A 396 13.34 24.22 -20.80
C LEU A 396 13.23 24.97 -19.48
N ASP A 397 14.35 25.53 -19.00
CA ASP A 397 14.33 26.50 -17.91
C ASP A 397 13.63 27.78 -18.41
N LEU A 398 12.30 27.77 -18.32
CA LEU A 398 11.43 28.93 -18.49
C LEU A 398 11.53 29.83 -17.25
N GLY A 399 12.77 30.19 -16.91
CA GLY A 399 13.12 31.07 -15.82
C GLY A 399 12.23 32.30 -15.86
N ARG A 400 11.47 32.50 -14.78
CA ARG A 400 10.30 33.39 -14.70
C ARG A 400 10.69 34.87 -14.79
N THR A 401 11.05 35.27 -16.00
CA THR A 401 11.51 36.59 -16.39
C THR A 401 10.37 37.58 -16.25
N ARG A 402 10.46 38.45 -15.24
CA ARG A 402 9.63 39.64 -15.13
C ARG A 402 9.94 40.55 -16.33
N SER A 403 9.05 40.59 -17.32
CA SER A 403 9.20 41.41 -18.53
C SER A 403 9.08 42.92 -18.26
N THR A 404 10.10 43.50 -17.64
CA THR A 404 10.36 44.95 -17.72
C THR A 404 10.91 45.29 -19.10
N HIS A 405 10.32 46.29 -19.76
CA HIS A 405 10.49 46.55 -21.19
C HIS A 405 11.93 46.89 -21.62
N SER A 406 12.34 46.34 -22.78
CA SER A 406 13.09 47.09 -23.81
C SER A 406 12.90 46.44 -25.19
N LYS A 407 13.11 47.21 -26.28
CA LYS A 407 13.21 46.71 -27.67
C LYS A 407 14.66 46.87 -28.19
N PRO A 408 14.98 46.74 -29.49
CA PRO A 408 15.56 45.49 -30.00
C PRO A 408 16.92 45.70 -30.72
N ASN A 409 17.66 44.61 -31.00
CA ASN A 409 18.44 44.60 -32.24
C ASN A 409 18.85 43.21 -32.78
N SER A 410 19.11 43.21 -34.08
CA SER A 410 19.72 42.23 -34.99
C SER A 410 20.44 40.98 -34.45
N ALA A 411 20.14 39.86 -35.12
CA ALA A 411 20.96 38.69 -35.51
C ALA A 411 22.51 38.78 -35.30
N THR A 412 23.23 37.68 -35.06
CA THR A 412 23.32 36.52 -35.98
C THR A 412 23.86 35.24 -35.30
N THR A 413 23.47 34.07 -35.83
CA THR A 413 23.92 32.74 -35.38
C THR A 413 25.32 32.35 -35.87
N SER A 414 26.10 31.66 -35.04
CA SER A 414 27.14 30.71 -35.48
C SER A 414 27.21 29.52 -34.51
N SER A 415 27.74 28.38 -34.98
CA SER A 415 27.75 27.11 -34.25
C SER A 415 29.19 26.66 -33.92
N SER A 416 29.39 25.94 -32.81
CA SER A 416 30.50 24.98 -32.68
C SER A 416 30.28 23.94 -31.57
N HIS A 417 30.73 22.72 -31.87
CA HIS A 417 30.91 21.55 -31.03
C HIS A 417 32.04 20.72 -31.69
N PRO A 418 32.65 19.72 -31.04
CA PRO A 418 32.88 19.52 -29.59
C PRO A 418 34.37 19.18 -29.30
N THR A 419 34.76 18.97 -28.04
CA THR A 419 35.91 18.18 -27.52
C THR A 419 36.06 18.49 -26.01
N ALA A 420 36.65 17.66 -25.13
CA ALA A 420 36.89 16.20 -25.11
C ALA A 420 37.14 15.78 -23.64
N CYS A 421 36.92 14.51 -23.28
CA CYS A 421 37.38 13.97 -21.99
C CYS A 421 38.88 13.68 -22.01
N PRO A 422 39.52 13.65 -20.83
CA PRO A 422 40.53 12.62 -20.56
C PRO A 422 40.24 11.80 -19.29
N ASP A 423 40.65 10.53 -19.36
CA ASP A 423 40.67 9.52 -18.30
C ASP A 423 41.69 9.84 -17.18
N ARG A 424 41.42 9.35 -15.95
CA ARG A 424 42.44 9.06 -14.93
C ARG A 424 41.91 8.12 -13.83
N SER A 425 42.80 7.31 -13.26
CA SER A 425 42.44 6.14 -12.46
C SER A 425 43.20 6.03 -11.12
N ILE A 426 42.49 5.56 -10.08
CA ILE A 426 42.88 4.56 -9.05
C ILE A 426 44.17 4.85 -8.24
N PRO A 427 44.12 4.96 -6.88
CA PRO A 427 44.01 3.74 -6.05
C PRO A 427 43.25 3.82 -4.70
N TYR A 428 43.09 2.63 -4.09
CA TYR A 428 42.48 2.31 -2.79
C TYR A 428 43.24 2.86 -1.57
N VAL A 429 42.48 3.08 -0.47
CA VAL A 429 42.89 2.73 0.90
C VAL A 429 41.71 2.06 1.61
N LEU A 430 41.98 1.04 2.45
CA LEU A 430 41.04 0.40 3.36
C LEU A 430 41.60 0.52 4.78
N GLU A 431 40.83 1.06 5.73
CA GLU A 431 41.00 0.70 7.14
C GLU A 431 39.67 0.85 7.90
N ALA A 432 39.60 0.30 9.12
CA ALA A 432 38.34 -0.01 9.79
C ALA A 432 38.14 0.79 11.08
N MET A 433 36.87 0.95 11.47
CA MET A 433 36.48 1.15 12.86
C MET A 433 35.43 0.14 13.28
N ARG A 434 35.64 -0.48 14.44
CA ARG A 434 34.63 -1.22 15.20
C ARG A 434 34.33 -0.43 16.47
N SER A 435 33.07 -0.24 16.78
CA SER A 435 32.59 0.07 18.13
C SER A 435 31.19 -0.49 18.29
N GLU A 436 31.06 -1.60 19.01
CA GLU A 436 29.77 -2.16 19.40
C GLU A 436 29.32 -1.45 20.68
N GLU A 437 28.38 -0.52 20.59
CA GLU A 437 27.60 -0.09 21.74
C GLU A 437 26.16 -0.59 21.59
N ARG A 438 25.78 -1.46 22.54
CA ARG A 438 24.55 -2.25 22.49
C ARG A 438 23.50 -1.60 23.39
N SER A 439 22.66 -0.76 22.80
CA SER A 439 21.48 -0.21 23.50
C SER A 439 20.45 -1.32 23.69
N ASP A 440 20.49 -2.00 24.84
CA ASP A 440 19.53 -3.02 25.25
C ASP A 440 18.22 -2.40 25.78
N ASP A 441 17.59 -1.53 24.99
CA ASP A 441 16.23 -1.04 25.23
C ASP A 441 15.24 -1.76 24.29
N PRO A 442 14.29 -2.57 24.81
CA PRO A 442 13.38 -3.34 23.98
C PRO A 442 12.28 -2.45 23.40
N ILE A 443 12.54 -1.90 22.20
CA ILE A 443 11.50 -1.24 21.38
C ILE A 443 10.30 -2.18 21.27
N PRO A 444 9.08 -1.77 21.66
CA PRO A 444 7.90 -2.62 21.58
C PRO A 444 7.46 -2.76 20.12
N CYS A 445 8.03 -3.72 19.41
CA CYS A 445 7.79 -4.01 17.98
C CYS A 445 6.40 -4.61 17.69
N ARG A 446 5.33 -3.98 18.19
CA ARG A 446 3.98 -4.11 17.62
C ARG A 446 3.98 -3.30 16.33
N GLY A 447 3.64 -3.91 15.20
CA GLY A 447 3.76 -3.27 13.89
C GLY A 447 2.53 -3.45 13.00
N ARG A 448 2.56 -2.77 11.85
CA ARG A 448 1.70 -3.11 10.71
C ARG A 448 2.13 -4.47 10.17
N VAL A 449 1.20 -5.21 9.57
CA VAL A 449 1.40 -6.54 9.00
C VAL A 449 0.67 -6.62 7.68
N ALA A 450 1.31 -7.07 6.62
CA ALA A 450 0.64 -7.33 5.34
C ALA A 450 0.23 -8.80 5.24
N ALA A 451 -0.98 -9.04 4.74
CA ALA A 451 -1.49 -10.40 4.52
C ALA A 451 -2.03 -10.52 3.09
N VAL A 452 -1.69 -11.61 2.40
CA VAL A 452 -2.21 -11.93 1.07
C VAL A 452 -2.66 -13.39 1.05
N ALA A 453 -3.88 -13.62 0.56
CA ALA A 453 -4.40 -14.96 0.28
C ALA A 453 -4.38 -15.23 -1.23
N VAL A 454 -3.78 -16.36 -1.62
CA VAL A 454 -3.77 -16.84 -3.01
C VAL A 454 -4.36 -18.25 -3.12
N ALA A 455 -4.99 -18.55 -4.25
CA ALA A 455 -5.56 -19.86 -4.54
C ALA A 455 -4.45 -20.91 -4.76
N GLY A 456 -4.34 -21.88 -3.85
CA GLY A 456 -3.21 -22.81 -3.81
C GLY A 456 -3.56 -24.19 -4.37
N ARG A 457 -2.73 -24.73 -5.26
CA ARG A 457 -2.72 -26.17 -5.61
C ARG A 457 -1.66 -26.93 -4.81
N PRO A 458 -1.87 -28.21 -4.51
CA PRO A 458 -0.96 -28.98 -3.66
C PRO A 458 0.44 -29.14 -4.28
N ALA A 459 1.44 -28.61 -3.60
CA ALA A 459 2.79 -29.14 -3.74
C ALA A 459 2.86 -30.52 -3.07
N VAL A 460 3.42 -31.52 -3.76
CA VAL A 460 3.66 -32.86 -3.19
C VAL A 460 4.53 -32.69 -1.93
N PRO A 461 4.23 -33.36 -0.79
CA PRO A 461 4.82 -33.01 0.51
C PRO A 461 6.35 -32.93 0.50
N CYS A 462 6.87 -31.70 0.56
CA CYS A 462 8.29 -31.40 0.40
C CYS A 462 9.10 -31.85 1.62
N ARG A 463 9.44 -33.14 1.65
CA ARG A 463 10.33 -33.73 2.65
C ARG A 463 11.76 -33.26 2.40
N LEU A 464 12.10 -32.08 2.94
CA LEU A 464 13.47 -31.61 3.11
C LEU A 464 14.32 -32.72 3.74
N ARG A 465 15.10 -33.44 2.92
CA ARG A 465 15.98 -34.51 3.38
C ARG A 465 17.10 -33.90 4.20
N ARG A 466 17.05 -34.06 5.53
CA ARG A 466 18.23 -33.90 6.39
C ARG A 466 19.35 -34.79 5.82
N ARG A 467 20.41 -34.19 5.25
CA ARG A 467 21.66 -34.91 4.97
C ARG A 467 22.28 -35.30 6.31
N GLY A 468 22.12 -36.56 6.71
CA GLY A 468 22.63 -37.06 7.98
C GLY A 468 24.15 -37.14 7.99
N THR A 469 24.81 -36.44 8.91
CA THR A 469 26.22 -36.63 9.24
C THR A 469 26.41 -37.98 9.94
N ARG A 470 27.35 -38.80 9.45
CA ARG A 470 27.48 -40.22 9.84
C ARG A 470 28.80 -40.50 10.57
N ARG A 471 28.79 -40.49 11.91
CA ARG A 471 29.81 -41.02 12.84
C ARG A 471 29.14 -41.25 14.21
N LEU A 472 29.56 -42.17 15.08
CA LEU A 472 30.15 -43.50 14.91
C LEU A 472 29.77 -44.36 16.16
N ARG A 473 30.15 -45.64 16.19
CA ARG A 473 29.66 -46.67 17.15
C ARG A 473 29.87 -46.33 18.65
N GLY A 474 28.90 -46.78 19.47
CA GLY A 474 29.03 -47.05 20.92
C GLY A 474 28.11 -48.20 21.32
N THR A 475 28.45 -49.00 22.33
CA THR A 475 27.81 -50.32 22.61
C THR A 475 27.05 -50.40 23.93
N ALA A 476 25.83 -50.96 23.85
CA ALA A 476 25.09 -51.90 24.73
C ALA A 476 25.70 -52.42 26.08
N PRO A 477 24.91 -53.04 27.00
CA PRO A 477 23.44 -53.20 27.08
C PRO A 477 22.76 -53.05 28.49
N GLY A 478 21.42 -53.09 28.53
CA GLY A 478 20.63 -53.74 29.60
C GLY A 478 19.37 -53.00 30.08
N ARG A 479 18.43 -53.59 30.85
CA ARG A 479 17.76 -54.92 30.80
C ARG A 479 16.53 -54.86 31.75
N SER A 480 15.40 -55.52 31.44
CA SER A 480 14.16 -55.64 32.27
C SER A 480 13.41 -54.34 32.64
N GLY A 481 12.08 -54.33 32.89
CA GLY A 481 11.07 -55.40 32.76
C GLY A 481 9.63 -54.98 33.16
N ARG A 482 8.67 -55.89 32.92
CA ARG A 482 7.34 -56.19 33.57
C ARG A 482 6.81 -55.25 34.70
N THR A 483 5.50 -54.98 34.93
CA THR A 483 4.23 -55.64 34.47
C THR A 483 2.94 -54.81 34.75
N ALA A 484 1.91 -54.99 33.89
CA ALA A 484 0.46 -55.19 34.10
C ALA A 484 -0.37 -54.62 35.30
N GLY A 485 -1.64 -54.24 34.99
CA GLY A 485 -2.81 -54.01 35.88
C GLY A 485 -3.64 -52.81 35.39
N ARG A 486 -4.93 -52.82 35.00
CA ARG A 486 -6.25 -53.42 35.38
C ARG A 486 -7.09 -52.57 36.38
N GLY A 487 -8.40 -52.44 36.07
CA GLY A 487 -9.41 -51.63 36.78
C GLY A 487 -9.83 -50.39 35.95
N GLN A 488 -11.03 -50.20 35.39
CA GLN A 488 -12.38 -50.84 35.47
C GLN A 488 -13.32 -50.34 36.60
N ALA A 489 -14.17 -49.36 36.28
CA ALA A 489 -15.40 -48.92 37.00
C ALA A 489 -16.45 -48.44 35.96
N ALA A 490 -17.76 -48.55 36.23
CA ALA A 490 -18.81 -48.45 35.17
C ALA A 490 -20.22 -48.04 35.69
N SER A 491 -20.78 -46.92 35.19
CA SER A 491 -22.25 -46.57 35.17
C SER A 491 -22.52 -45.30 34.32
N VAL A 492 -23.62 -45.04 33.57
CA VAL A 492 -25.08 -45.41 33.61
C VAL A 492 -25.88 -44.53 34.61
N VAL A 493 -27.03 -43.89 34.34
CA VAL A 493 -28.04 -43.83 33.23
C VAL A 493 -28.22 -42.33 32.79
N GLY A 494 -28.82 -41.86 31.68
CA GLY A 494 -29.46 -42.44 30.48
C GLY A 494 -30.96 -42.08 30.31
N GLY A 495 -31.42 -41.65 29.12
CA GLY A 495 -32.86 -41.49 28.79
C GLY A 495 -33.27 -40.31 27.87
N ALA A 496 -34.19 -40.56 26.93
CA ALA A 496 -34.97 -39.57 26.16
C ALA A 496 -36.41 -40.11 25.99
N PRO A 497 -37.45 -39.26 25.86
CA PRO A 497 -38.11 -39.10 24.54
C PRO A 497 -38.80 -37.72 24.28
N GLY A 498 -39.32 -37.51 23.07
CA GLY A 498 -40.40 -36.53 22.75
C GLY A 498 -41.74 -37.25 22.53
N PRO A 499 -42.66 -36.85 21.61
CA PRO A 499 -42.80 -35.58 20.86
C PRO A 499 -44.26 -35.06 20.66
N ALA A 500 -44.46 -33.84 20.11
CA ALA A 500 -45.71 -33.34 19.47
C ALA A 500 -45.34 -32.18 18.48
N ARG A 501 -45.76 -32.12 17.20
CA ARG A 501 -47.10 -31.93 16.56
C ARG A 501 -47.72 -30.53 16.81
N GLY A 502 -48.19 -29.75 15.81
CA GLY A 502 -48.31 -29.94 14.34
C GLY A 502 -48.13 -28.60 13.57
N ALA A 503 -47.98 -28.57 12.23
CA ALA A 503 -49.03 -28.66 11.18
C ALA A 503 -49.82 -27.33 10.97
N ALA A 504 -50.11 -26.83 9.76
CA ALA A 504 -49.75 -27.23 8.39
C ALA A 504 -49.96 -26.06 7.36
N GLY A 505 -49.52 -26.23 6.10
CA GLY A 505 -49.82 -25.33 4.97
C GLY A 505 -48.91 -25.58 3.76
N ARG A 506 -49.46 -25.83 2.55
CA ARG A 506 -48.67 -26.20 1.35
C ARG A 506 -49.47 -26.03 0.04
N LEU A 507 -48.75 -25.89 -1.09
CA LEU A 507 -49.21 -25.96 -2.51
C LEU A 507 -50.06 -24.77 -3.02
N PRO A 508 -50.20 -24.55 -4.35
CA PRO A 508 -49.30 -24.82 -5.50
C PRO A 508 -49.09 -23.57 -6.43
N PRO A 509 -48.26 -23.63 -7.49
CA PRO A 509 -48.00 -22.50 -8.39
C PRO A 509 -48.94 -22.40 -9.61
N ALA A 510 -48.88 -21.27 -10.33
CA ALA A 510 -49.58 -21.04 -11.61
C ALA A 510 -48.61 -20.81 -12.78
N GLN A 511 -49.00 -21.26 -13.98
CA GLN A 511 -48.40 -20.95 -15.28
C GLN A 511 -49.38 -20.15 -16.16
N VAL A 512 -48.99 -19.89 -17.43
CA VAL A 512 -49.69 -19.22 -18.55
C VAL A 512 -49.23 -17.75 -18.73
N GLY A 513 -48.82 -17.30 -19.93
CA GLY A 513 -48.79 -18.01 -21.23
C GLY A 513 -47.93 -17.33 -22.32
N ARG A 514 -47.96 -17.88 -23.54
CA ARG A 514 -47.13 -17.48 -24.69
C ARG A 514 -47.76 -16.39 -25.57
N VAL A 515 -46.98 -15.35 -25.87
CA VAL A 515 -46.95 -14.54 -27.11
C VAL A 515 -45.47 -14.13 -27.31
N GLY A 516 -44.86 -14.01 -28.49
CA GLY A 516 -45.31 -14.23 -29.88
C GLY A 516 -44.11 -14.64 -30.76
N ALA A 517 -43.97 -14.11 -31.98
CA ALA A 517 -42.80 -14.31 -32.85
C ALA A 517 -42.60 -13.18 -33.88
N GLY A 518 -41.36 -12.99 -34.39
CA GLY A 518 -41.13 -12.47 -35.75
C GLY A 518 -40.02 -11.43 -35.96
N HIS A 519 -39.12 -11.74 -36.92
CA HIS A 519 -38.22 -10.82 -37.67
C HIS A 519 -37.08 -10.14 -36.86
N ARG A 520 -35.81 -10.14 -37.31
CA ARG A 520 -35.18 -9.70 -38.58
C ARG A 520 -35.24 -8.18 -38.83
N THR A 521 -34.20 -7.48 -38.38
CA THR A 521 -33.11 -6.99 -39.26
C THR A 521 -31.81 -6.97 -38.47
#